data_AF-A0A9E0TYW3-F1
#
_entry.id   AF-A0A9E0TYW3-F1
#
_cell.length_a   1.000
_cell.length_b   1.000
_cell.length_c   1.000
_cell.angle_alpha   90.00
_cell.angle_beta   90.00
_cell.angle_gamma   90.00
#
_symmetry.space_group_name_H-M   'P 1'
#
loop_
_entity.id
_entity.type
_entity.pdbx_description
1 polymer ?
#
loop_
_entity_poly.entity_id
_entity_poly.type
_entity_poly.pdbx_seq_one_letter_code
_entity_poly.pdbx_strand_id
1 'polypeptide(L)'
;SWQHDARFLSHNVVSLFDDNSDGSSTPEPPSHGLVLQLDLENMTASPLRTYYHDPNISVASQGNLQSLENGNTFIGWGQSPYYSEFRGMGNSEGNPSHNMLYDAQIPQDTYSYRAYRHCWVGKPHYPPSIAVRSHHCHTHVFASWNGSTEAKEWRVLAGRSPKKLKRIKCVPKTGFETIIETEAKGPYFRVEALNCEGKVIGKSKVVKY
;
A
#
# COMPACT_ATOMS: atom_id res chain seq x y z
N SER A 1 -7.43 -28.18 12.00
CA SER A 1 -6.33 -27.22 12.24
C SER A 1 -6.98 -25.86 12.19
N TRP A 2 -6.90 -25.09 13.27
CA TRP A 2 -7.54 -23.78 13.42
C TRP A 2 -6.52 -22.65 13.51
N GLN A 3 -5.29 -22.91 13.12
CA GLN A 3 -4.22 -21.91 13.10
C GLN A 3 -3.64 -21.86 11.71
N HIS A 4 -3.31 -20.64 11.27
CA HIS A 4 -2.81 -20.37 9.93
C HIS A 4 -1.47 -19.64 9.95
N ASP A 5 -0.72 -19.83 8.85
CA ASP A 5 0.52 -19.11 8.55
C ASP A 5 1.59 -19.16 9.66
N ALA A 6 1.82 -20.34 10.23
CA ALA A 6 2.96 -20.56 11.12
C ALA A 6 4.29 -20.34 10.38
N ARG A 7 5.10 -19.40 10.87
CA ARG A 7 6.41 -19.03 10.31
C ARG A 7 7.45 -18.91 11.41
N PHE A 8 8.64 -19.45 11.19
CA PHE A 8 9.79 -19.14 12.04
C PHE A 8 10.25 -17.71 11.77
N LEU A 9 10.31 -16.88 12.83
CA LEU A 9 10.96 -15.57 12.82
C LEU A 9 12.44 -15.68 13.18
N SER A 10 12.79 -16.69 13.98
CA SER A 10 14.15 -17.10 14.34
C SER A 10 14.13 -18.59 14.69
N HIS A 11 15.25 -19.17 15.16
CA HIS A 11 15.33 -20.60 15.48
C HIS A 11 14.28 -21.06 16.51
N ASN A 12 13.93 -20.20 17.46
CA ASN A 12 13.07 -20.52 18.60
C ASN A 12 11.88 -19.55 18.73
N VAL A 13 11.58 -18.76 17.71
CA VAL A 13 10.42 -17.85 17.70
C VAL A 13 9.55 -18.14 16.49
N VAL A 14 8.27 -18.41 16.72
CA VAL A 14 7.28 -18.70 15.68
C VAL A 14 6.17 -17.67 15.73
N SER A 15 5.83 -17.06 14.60
CA SER A 15 4.59 -16.30 14.45
C SER A 15 3.51 -17.15 13.79
N LEU A 16 2.25 -16.91 14.13
CA LEU A 16 1.08 -17.50 13.50
C LEU A 16 -0.14 -16.59 13.64
N PHE A 17 -1.18 -16.90 12.88
CA PHE A 17 -2.53 -16.42 13.14
C PHE A 17 -3.30 -17.53 13.86
N ASP A 18 -3.81 -17.23 15.05
CA ASP A 18 -4.60 -18.15 15.86
C ASP A 18 -6.08 -17.83 15.64
N ASP A 19 -6.72 -18.59 14.76
CA ASP A 19 -8.15 -18.43 14.49
C ASP A 19 -8.95 -18.77 15.77
N ASN A 20 -8.49 -19.76 16.55
CA ASN A 20 -9.12 -20.28 17.77
C ASN A 20 -10.63 -20.56 17.66
N SER A 21 -11.17 -20.67 16.45
CA SER A 21 -12.60 -20.71 16.17
C SER A 21 -12.90 -21.75 15.11
N ASP A 22 -13.98 -22.49 15.33
CA ASP A 22 -14.57 -23.40 14.35
C ASP A 22 -15.76 -22.75 13.61
N GLY A 23 -16.07 -21.50 13.93
CA GLY A 23 -17.21 -20.76 13.40
C GLY A 23 -18.57 -21.12 14.02
N SER A 24 -18.62 -22.04 14.99
CA SER A 24 -19.86 -22.48 15.64
C SER A 24 -20.09 -21.83 17.00
N SER A 25 -19.03 -21.28 17.63
CA SER A 25 -19.07 -20.66 18.94
C SER A 25 -18.20 -19.40 19.02
N THR A 26 -18.41 -18.58 20.05
CA THR A 26 -17.51 -17.47 20.35
C THR A 26 -16.24 -18.02 20.97
N PRO A 27 -15.08 -17.85 20.33
CA PRO A 27 -13.83 -18.39 20.84
C PRO A 27 -13.34 -17.60 22.07
N GLU A 28 -12.78 -18.30 23.05
CA GLU A 28 -12.08 -17.73 24.20
C GLU A 28 -10.65 -18.29 24.24
N PRO A 29 -9.60 -17.49 23.97
CA PRO A 29 -9.66 -16.07 23.57
C PRO A 29 -10.16 -15.85 22.12
N PRO A 30 -10.52 -14.61 21.75
CA PRO A 30 -10.82 -14.23 20.36
C PRO A 30 -9.69 -14.54 19.38
N SER A 31 -10.00 -14.57 18.08
CA SER A 31 -8.99 -14.77 17.04
C SER A 31 -7.95 -13.66 17.08
N HIS A 32 -6.67 -14.01 16.99
CA HIS A 32 -5.59 -13.05 17.20
C HIS A 32 -4.30 -13.46 16.49
N GLY A 33 -3.44 -12.48 16.23
CA GLY A 33 -2.05 -12.74 15.87
C GLY A 33 -1.25 -13.18 17.09
N LEU A 34 -0.41 -14.20 16.94
CA LEU A 34 0.37 -14.77 18.04
C LEU A 34 1.83 -14.95 17.64
N VAL A 35 2.74 -14.53 18.52
CA VAL A 35 4.17 -14.82 18.44
C VAL A 35 4.53 -15.66 19.65
N LEU A 36 5.06 -16.85 19.43
CA LEU A 36 5.45 -17.82 20.45
C LEU A 36 6.98 -17.85 20.59
N GLN A 37 7.44 -17.84 21.84
CA GLN A 37 8.78 -18.26 22.21
C GLN A 37 8.76 -19.76 22.50
N LEU A 38 9.60 -20.51 21.79
CA LEU A 38 9.79 -21.93 21.99
C LEU A 38 10.97 -22.17 22.92
N ASP A 39 10.77 -23.06 23.89
CA ASP A 39 11.83 -23.73 24.63
C ASP A 39 11.94 -25.15 24.06
N LEU A 40 13.00 -25.36 23.27
CA LEU A 40 13.22 -26.63 22.57
C LEU A 40 13.86 -27.70 23.46
N GLU A 41 14.36 -27.35 24.64
CA GLU A 41 14.91 -28.31 25.61
C GLU A 41 13.79 -28.89 26.47
N ASN A 42 12.94 -28.01 27.03
CA ASN A 42 11.81 -28.40 27.86
C ASN A 42 10.54 -28.70 27.05
N MET A 43 10.57 -28.50 25.73
CA MET A 43 9.44 -28.71 24.81
C MET A 43 8.20 -27.90 25.19
N THR A 44 8.39 -26.62 25.54
CA THR A 44 7.30 -25.69 25.89
C THR A 44 7.21 -24.53 24.90
N ALA A 45 6.02 -23.93 24.81
CA ALA A 45 5.78 -22.71 24.04
C ALA A 45 5.08 -21.70 24.94
N SER A 46 5.53 -20.45 24.90
CA SER A 46 4.93 -19.35 25.67
C SER A 46 4.62 -18.17 24.76
N PRO A 47 3.48 -17.48 24.96
CA PRO A 47 3.18 -16.24 24.23
C PRO A 47 4.26 -15.19 24.50
N LEU A 48 4.94 -14.77 23.43
CA LEU A 48 5.88 -13.64 23.46
C LEU A 48 5.15 -12.33 23.15
N ARG A 49 4.22 -12.34 22.18
CA ARG A 49 3.36 -11.21 21.81
C ARG A 49 2.02 -11.67 21.27
N THR A 50 0.99 -10.88 21.51
CA THR A 50 -0.37 -11.07 20.98
C THR A 50 -0.85 -9.82 20.27
N TYR A 51 -1.77 -10.00 19.32
CA TYR A 51 -2.36 -8.93 18.52
C TYR A 51 -3.85 -9.21 18.27
N TYR A 52 -4.70 -8.60 19.07
CA TYR A 52 -6.15 -8.66 19.01
C TYR A 52 -6.71 -7.51 18.16
N HIS A 53 -7.79 -7.78 17.43
CA HIS A 53 -8.56 -6.78 16.68
C HIS A 53 -9.40 -5.92 17.64
N ASP A 54 -9.68 -4.67 17.27
CA ASP A 54 -10.64 -3.82 18.00
C ASP A 54 -11.84 -3.47 17.10
N PRO A 55 -13.07 -3.92 17.41
CA PRO A 55 -13.42 -4.80 18.54
C PRO A 55 -12.90 -6.22 18.33
N ASN A 56 -12.83 -7.04 19.38
CA ASN A 56 -12.46 -8.45 19.24
C ASN A 56 -13.36 -9.18 18.22
N ILE A 57 -12.77 -10.04 17.39
CA ILE A 57 -13.48 -10.78 16.34
C ILE A 57 -13.23 -12.29 16.41
N SER A 58 -14.17 -13.03 15.83
CA SER A 58 -14.05 -14.47 15.58
C SER A 58 -13.84 -14.68 14.08
N VAL A 59 -12.75 -15.33 13.74
CA VAL A 59 -12.34 -15.72 12.39
C VAL A 59 -12.16 -17.22 12.42
N ALA A 60 -12.91 -17.97 11.63
CA ALA A 60 -12.88 -19.44 11.67
C ALA A 60 -11.87 -20.08 10.71
N SER A 61 -11.34 -19.30 9.76
CA SER A 61 -10.31 -19.78 8.84
C SER A 61 -9.51 -18.63 8.22
N GLN A 62 -8.35 -19.02 7.68
CA GLN A 62 -7.46 -18.20 6.86
C GLN A 62 -6.68 -17.18 7.71
N GLY A 63 -6.21 -16.09 7.09
CA GLY A 63 -5.47 -15.05 7.80
C GLY A 63 -3.98 -15.33 7.92
N ASN A 64 -3.28 -14.30 8.37
CA ASN A 64 -1.83 -14.31 8.54
C ASN A 64 -1.35 -13.20 9.46
N LEU A 65 -0.14 -13.39 9.97
CA LEU A 65 0.64 -12.38 10.68
C LEU A 65 1.94 -12.15 9.90
N GLN A 66 2.21 -10.89 9.56
CA GLN A 66 3.44 -10.46 8.90
C GLN A 66 4.21 -9.45 9.76
N SER A 67 5.43 -9.79 10.15
CA SER A 67 6.39 -8.83 10.72
C SER A 67 6.89 -7.86 9.63
N LEU A 68 6.94 -6.56 9.93
CA LEU A 68 7.38 -5.52 9.01
C LEU A 68 8.77 -4.97 9.39
N GLU A 69 9.52 -4.47 8.39
CA GLU A 69 10.88 -3.95 8.57
C GLU A 69 10.96 -2.76 9.53
N ASN A 70 9.89 -1.98 9.64
CA ASN A 70 9.80 -0.84 10.56
C ASN A 70 9.48 -1.24 12.02
N GLY A 71 9.41 -2.55 12.32
CA GLY A 71 9.09 -3.08 13.65
C GLY A 71 7.60 -3.18 13.95
N ASN A 72 6.73 -2.84 13.00
CA ASN A 72 5.29 -3.07 13.10
C ASN A 72 4.91 -4.51 12.75
N THR A 73 3.65 -4.85 13.01
CA THR A 73 3.03 -6.11 12.61
C THR A 73 1.81 -5.81 11.74
N PHE A 74 1.65 -6.56 10.66
CA PHE A 74 0.50 -6.47 9.77
C PHE A 74 -0.31 -7.77 9.83
N ILE A 75 -1.62 -7.68 9.95
CA ILE A 75 -2.51 -8.84 10.07
C ILE A 75 -3.58 -8.76 8.99
N GLY A 76 -3.75 -9.87 8.27
CA GLY A 76 -4.95 -10.13 7.49
C GLY A 76 -5.89 -11.02 8.29
N TRP A 77 -7.14 -10.59 8.48
CA TRP A 77 -8.11 -11.26 9.35
C TRP A 77 -8.92 -12.37 8.65
N GLY A 78 -8.32 -13.00 7.64
CA GLY A 78 -8.89 -14.15 6.95
C GLY A 78 -10.29 -13.90 6.42
N GLN A 79 -11.25 -14.72 6.84
CA GLN A 79 -12.67 -14.59 6.49
C GLN A 79 -13.34 -13.31 6.99
N SER A 80 -12.78 -12.67 8.01
CA SER A 80 -13.22 -11.32 8.37
C SER A 80 -12.64 -10.31 7.36
N PRO A 81 -13.45 -9.38 6.85
CA PRO A 81 -13.08 -8.49 5.74
C PRO A 81 -12.16 -7.35 6.21
N TYR A 82 -11.20 -7.63 7.08
CA TYR A 82 -10.33 -6.63 7.69
C TYR A 82 -8.86 -6.96 7.43
N TYR A 83 -8.05 -5.90 7.43
CA TYR A 83 -6.62 -5.97 7.63
C TYR A 83 -6.19 -4.76 8.45
N SER A 84 -5.22 -4.97 9.33
CA SER A 84 -4.82 -3.94 10.30
C SER A 84 -3.30 -3.92 10.45
N GLU A 85 -2.76 -2.76 10.79
CA GLU A 85 -1.35 -2.61 11.17
C GLU A 85 -1.25 -2.21 12.63
N PHE A 86 -0.35 -2.89 13.35
CA PHE A 86 -0.10 -2.72 14.78
C PHE A 86 1.33 -2.25 15.00
N ARG A 87 1.49 -1.33 15.96
CA ARG A 87 2.80 -0.84 16.40
C ARG A 87 3.42 -1.77 17.44
N GLY A 88 4.72 -2.05 17.30
CA GLY A 88 5.55 -2.54 18.40
C GLY A 88 5.08 -3.83 19.09
N MET A 89 5.12 -3.84 20.44
CA MET A 89 5.19 -5.01 21.32
C MET A 89 3.91 -5.87 21.44
N GLY A 90 2.88 -5.62 20.65
CA GLY A 90 1.59 -6.30 20.79
C GLY A 90 0.60 -5.57 21.70
N ASN A 91 -0.60 -6.14 21.81
CA ASN A 91 -1.68 -5.71 22.69
C ASN A 91 -2.26 -6.93 23.44
N SER A 92 -3.32 -6.70 24.22
CA SER A 92 -4.07 -7.75 24.90
C SER A 92 -5.54 -7.70 24.52
N GLU A 93 -6.26 -8.81 24.76
CA GLU A 93 -7.70 -8.92 24.53
C GLU A 93 -8.51 -7.81 25.19
N GLY A 94 -8.10 -7.36 26.38
CA GLY A 94 -8.75 -6.29 27.13
C GLY A 94 -8.35 -4.86 26.72
N ASN A 95 -7.35 -4.71 25.83
CA ASN A 95 -6.90 -3.41 25.34
C ASN A 95 -6.39 -3.49 23.89
N PRO A 96 -7.22 -3.96 22.92
CA PRO A 96 -6.78 -4.22 21.55
C PRO A 96 -6.40 -2.93 20.80
N SER A 97 -7.01 -1.80 21.15
CA SER A 97 -6.73 -0.50 20.51
C SER A 97 -5.37 0.10 20.89
N HIS A 98 -4.71 -0.39 21.96
CA HIS A 98 -3.49 0.22 22.52
C HIS A 98 -2.40 0.50 21.48
N ASN A 99 -2.25 -0.39 20.51
CA ASN A 99 -1.20 -0.32 19.51
C ASN A 99 -1.70 -0.45 18.06
N MET A 100 -3.00 -0.48 17.83
CA MET A 100 -3.56 -0.53 16.47
C MET A 100 -3.37 0.84 15.79
N LEU A 101 -2.65 0.87 14.67
CA LEU A 101 -2.36 2.09 13.92
C LEU A 101 -3.49 2.45 12.96
N TYR A 102 -4.02 1.44 12.27
CA TYR A 102 -5.24 1.54 11.49
C TYR A 102 -5.87 0.16 11.34
N ASP A 103 -7.16 0.19 11.07
CA ASP A 103 -7.93 -0.94 10.60
C ASP A 103 -8.63 -0.55 9.29
N ALA A 104 -8.65 -1.46 8.33
CA ALA A 104 -9.20 -1.23 7.02
C ALA A 104 -10.07 -2.39 6.58
N GLN A 105 -11.29 -2.06 6.15
CA GLN A 105 -12.26 -3.03 5.69
C GLN A 105 -12.23 -3.14 4.16
N ILE A 106 -12.11 -4.35 3.63
CA ILE A 106 -12.41 -4.66 2.22
C ILE A 106 -13.94 -4.76 2.02
N PRO A 107 -14.47 -4.57 0.80
CA PRO A 107 -15.92 -4.60 0.56
C PRO A 107 -16.60 -5.83 1.18
N GLN A 108 -17.77 -5.65 1.80
CA GLN A 108 -18.40 -6.62 2.73
C GLN A 108 -18.67 -8.02 2.15
N ASP A 109 -18.77 -8.16 0.82
CA ASP A 109 -18.96 -9.45 0.14
C ASP A 109 -17.64 -10.08 -0.31
N THR A 110 -16.52 -9.69 0.29
CA THR A 110 -15.18 -10.18 -0.04
C THR A 110 -14.37 -10.34 1.22
N TYR A 111 -13.62 -11.44 1.28
CA TYR A 111 -12.58 -11.63 2.26
C TYR A 111 -11.28 -12.02 1.55
N SER A 112 -10.16 -11.91 2.24
CA SER A 112 -8.86 -12.30 1.71
C SER A 112 -8.38 -13.56 2.41
N TYR A 113 -7.84 -14.53 1.66
CA TYR A 113 -7.17 -15.68 2.29
C TYR A 113 -6.00 -15.22 3.17
N ARG A 114 -5.19 -14.29 2.67
CA ARG A 114 -4.13 -13.60 3.39
C ARG A 114 -3.99 -12.18 2.86
N ALA A 115 -3.48 -11.28 3.69
CA ALA A 115 -3.13 -9.92 3.31
C ALA A 115 -1.66 -9.66 3.62
N TYR A 116 -0.95 -9.02 2.68
CA TYR A 116 0.46 -8.70 2.85
C TYR A 116 0.70 -7.22 2.56
N ARG A 117 1.62 -6.62 3.33
CA ARG A 117 2.10 -5.27 3.12
C ARG A 117 3.55 -5.30 2.65
N HIS A 118 3.78 -4.73 1.48
CA HIS A 118 5.11 -4.60 0.89
C HIS A 118 5.30 -3.21 0.30
N CYS A 119 6.54 -2.74 0.32
CA CYS A 119 6.94 -1.63 -0.53
C CYS A 119 6.76 -2.05 -1.99
N TRP A 120 5.89 -1.34 -2.71
CA TRP A 120 5.68 -1.57 -4.14
C TRP A 120 6.25 -0.42 -4.97
N VAL A 121 7.15 -0.77 -5.89
CA VAL A 121 7.69 0.18 -6.87
C VAL A 121 7.04 -0.11 -8.22
N GLY A 122 6.17 0.81 -8.62
CA GLY A 122 5.47 0.75 -9.90
C GLY A 122 6.28 1.42 -11.00
N LYS A 123 6.69 0.63 -12.00
CA LYS A 123 7.45 1.06 -13.20
C LYS A 123 6.67 0.66 -14.46
N PRO A 124 5.70 1.47 -14.90
CA PRO A 124 4.88 1.09 -16.05
C PRO A 124 5.74 0.95 -17.32
N HIS A 125 5.46 -0.09 -18.12
CA HIS A 125 6.19 -0.36 -19.36
C HIS A 125 5.79 0.57 -20.52
N TYR A 126 4.69 1.30 -20.38
CA TYR A 126 4.18 2.27 -21.34
C TYR A 126 4.49 3.70 -20.89
N PRO A 127 4.58 4.68 -21.81
CA PRO A 127 4.90 6.06 -21.46
C PRO A 127 3.76 6.77 -20.70
N PRO A 128 4.05 7.88 -20.01
CA PRO A 128 3.02 8.79 -19.48
C PRO A 128 2.03 9.24 -20.56
N SER A 129 0.78 9.44 -20.15
CA SER A 129 -0.27 10.03 -20.98
C SER A 129 -0.31 11.56 -20.83
N ILE A 130 -0.72 12.22 -21.91
CA ILE A 130 -0.89 13.66 -21.97
C ILE A 130 -2.18 14.00 -22.73
N ALA A 131 -2.91 14.98 -22.23
CA ALA A 131 -3.94 15.70 -22.99
C ALA A 131 -3.73 17.21 -22.82
N VAL A 132 -4.18 17.99 -23.81
CA VAL A 132 -4.08 19.46 -23.78
C VAL A 132 -5.43 20.05 -24.15
N ARG A 133 -5.88 21.03 -23.38
CA ARG A 133 -7.06 21.85 -23.69
C ARG A 133 -6.69 23.32 -23.49
N SER A 134 -7.08 24.19 -24.42
CA SER A 134 -6.90 25.63 -24.27
C SER A 134 -8.25 26.33 -24.26
N HIS A 135 -8.43 27.24 -23.31
CA HIS A 135 -9.56 28.13 -23.21
C HIS A 135 -9.04 29.56 -23.10
N HIS A 136 -9.40 30.40 -24.07
CA HIS A 136 -8.91 31.79 -24.20
C HIS A 136 -7.38 31.88 -24.17
N CYS A 137 -6.82 32.49 -23.11
CA CYS A 137 -5.39 32.72 -22.94
C CYS A 137 -4.68 31.61 -22.14
N HIS A 138 -5.42 30.63 -21.61
CA HIS A 138 -4.90 29.62 -20.69
C HIS A 138 -4.92 28.23 -21.32
N THR A 139 -3.76 27.57 -21.31
CA THR A 139 -3.61 26.18 -21.74
C THR A 139 -3.48 25.28 -20.51
N HIS A 140 -4.35 24.27 -20.44
CA HIS A 140 -4.31 23.22 -19.44
C HIS A 140 -3.69 21.96 -20.04
N VAL A 141 -2.60 21.51 -19.43
CA VAL A 141 -1.94 20.24 -19.76
C VAL A 141 -2.30 19.23 -18.67
N PHE A 142 -2.90 18.13 -19.08
CA PHE A 142 -3.27 17.02 -18.20
C PHE A 142 -2.17 15.95 -18.32
N ALA A 143 -1.61 15.55 -17.19
CA ALA A 143 -0.53 14.57 -17.12
C ALA A 143 -0.91 13.42 -16.18
N SER A 144 -0.83 12.19 -16.67
CA SER A 144 -1.14 10.99 -15.89
C SER A 144 -0.23 9.83 -16.27
N TRP A 145 0.12 8.99 -15.30
CA TRP A 145 0.88 7.76 -15.55
C TRP A 145 0.50 6.70 -14.53
N ASN A 146 -0.53 5.94 -14.90
CA ASN A 146 -1.12 4.94 -14.04
C ASN A 146 -0.07 3.89 -13.63
N GLY A 147 -0.04 3.58 -12.33
CA GLY A 147 0.91 2.64 -11.76
C GLY A 147 2.36 3.13 -11.65
N SER A 148 2.68 4.40 -11.92
CA SER A 148 4.01 4.94 -11.61
C SER A 148 4.07 5.44 -10.16
N THR A 149 4.89 4.81 -9.32
CA THR A 149 5.13 5.28 -7.94
C THR A 149 6.39 6.14 -7.81
N GLU A 150 7.29 6.05 -8.79
CA GLU A 150 8.54 6.81 -8.82
C GLU A 150 8.35 8.25 -9.30
N ALA A 151 7.31 8.55 -10.09
CA ALA A 151 7.03 9.90 -10.57
C ALA A 151 6.63 10.83 -9.41
N LYS A 152 7.38 11.91 -9.21
CA LYS A 152 7.16 12.95 -8.20
C LYS A 152 6.82 14.30 -8.79
N GLU A 153 7.31 14.61 -9.98
CA GLU A 153 7.02 15.87 -10.66
C GLU A 153 6.72 15.66 -12.14
N TRP A 154 5.97 16.61 -12.70
CA TRP A 154 5.69 16.75 -14.12
C TRP A 154 6.39 17.98 -14.67
N ARG A 155 7.16 17.78 -15.74
CA ARG A 155 7.72 18.89 -16.52
C ARG A 155 7.00 19.01 -17.84
N VAL A 156 6.36 20.16 -18.05
CA VAL A 156 5.72 20.51 -19.32
C VAL A 156 6.76 21.07 -20.27
N LEU A 157 6.76 20.55 -21.50
CA LEU A 157 7.51 21.10 -22.62
C LEU A 157 6.54 21.53 -23.71
N ALA A 158 6.80 22.68 -24.34
CA ALA A 158 6.01 23.18 -25.46
C ALA A 158 6.88 23.81 -26.56
N GLY A 159 6.39 23.84 -27.79
CA GLY A 159 7.10 24.51 -28.88
C GLY A 159 6.39 24.49 -30.23
N ARG A 160 7.00 25.18 -31.20
CA ARG A 160 6.48 25.33 -32.58
C ARG A 160 6.62 24.08 -33.45
N SER A 161 7.43 23.11 -33.02
CA SER A 161 7.71 21.87 -33.76
C SER A 161 7.89 20.72 -32.78
N PRO A 162 7.49 19.48 -33.13
CA PRO A 162 7.63 18.33 -32.25
C PRO A 162 9.09 18.01 -31.90
N LYS A 163 10.05 18.49 -32.70
CA LYS A 163 11.50 18.32 -32.47
C LYS A 163 12.14 19.47 -31.69
N LYS A 164 11.43 20.58 -31.48
CA LYS A 164 11.96 21.81 -30.85
C LYS A 164 11.04 22.26 -29.71
N LEU A 165 11.01 21.47 -28.63
CA LEU A 165 10.25 21.79 -27.43
C LEU A 165 11.16 22.43 -26.38
N LYS A 166 10.66 23.47 -25.69
CA LYS A 166 11.33 24.12 -24.57
C LYS A 166 10.63 23.75 -23.27
N ARG A 167 11.38 23.71 -22.17
CA ARG A 167 10.82 23.52 -20.82
C ARG A 167 10.00 24.75 -20.46
N ILE A 168 8.79 24.54 -19.98
CA ILE A 168 7.83 25.61 -19.67
C ILE A 168 7.63 25.72 -18.16
N LYS A 169 7.28 24.60 -17.53
CA LYS A 169 6.89 24.56 -16.11
C LYS A 169 7.19 23.19 -15.53
N CYS A 170 7.56 23.16 -14.25
CA CYS A 170 7.67 21.94 -13.46
C CYS A 170 6.67 22.06 -12.31
N VAL A 171 5.88 21.01 -12.04
CA VAL A 171 4.93 20.99 -10.92
C VAL A 171 4.95 19.63 -10.22
N PRO A 172 4.69 19.58 -8.90
CA PRO A 172 4.52 18.32 -8.18
C PRO A 172 3.36 17.50 -8.76
N LYS A 173 3.50 16.17 -8.72
CA LYS A 173 2.40 15.23 -9.00
C LYS A 173 1.47 15.19 -7.77
N THR A 174 0.20 15.52 -7.96
CA THR A 174 -0.77 15.66 -6.85
C THR A 174 -1.80 14.54 -6.75
N GLY A 175 -1.78 13.55 -7.64
CA GLY A 175 -2.76 12.47 -7.66
C GLY A 175 -2.59 11.52 -8.84
N PHE A 176 -3.68 10.88 -9.29
CA PHE A 176 -3.69 10.07 -10.52
C PHE A 176 -3.37 10.92 -11.76
N GLU A 177 -4.09 12.03 -11.91
CA GLU A 177 -3.88 13.03 -12.97
C GLU A 177 -3.53 14.38 -12.34
N THR A 178 -2.61 15.10 -12.97
CA THR A 178 -2.21 16.45 -12.57
C THR A 178 -2.59 17.42 -13.68
N ILE A 179 -3.35 18.45 -13.33
CA ILE A 179 -3.75 19.53 -14.24
C ILE A 179 -2.72 20.65 -14.10
N ILE A 180 -2.11 21.04 -15.22
CA ILE A 180 -1.00 21.99 -15.25
C ILE A 180 -1.38 23.17 -16.14
N GLU A 181 -1.61 24.32 -15.52
CA GLU A 181 -1.91 25.55 -16.23
C GLU A 181 -0.63 26.25 -16.72
N THR A 182 -0.66 26.71 -17.97
CA THR A 182 0.44 27.42 -18.63
C THR A 182 -0.05 28.42 -19.69
N GLU A 183 0.74 29.49 -19.90
CA GLU A 183 0.55 30.48 -20.97
C GLU A 183 1.24 30.07 -22.29
N ALA A 184 1.89 28.90 -22.34
CA ALA A 184 2.58 28.44 -23.53
C ALA A 184 1.57 28.18 -24.67
N LYS A 185 1.77 28.86 -25.80
CA LYS A 185 0.85 28.82 -26.96
C LYS A 185 0.93 27.54 -27.83
N GLY A 186 1.86 26.61 -27.55
CA GLY A 186 2.01 25.38 -28.35
C GLY A 186 2.57 25.61 -29.77
N PRO A 187 2.10 24.85 -30.79
CA PRO A 187 1.00 23.87 -30.75
C PRO A 187 1.43 22.49 -30.26
N TYR A 188 2.74 22.23 -30.11
CA TYR A 188 3.22 20.92 -29.68
C TYR A 188 3.53 20.91 -28.18
N PHE A 189 3.05 19.87 -27.49
CA PHE A 189 3.26 19.67 -26.06
C PHE A 189 3.74 18.26 -25.74
N ARG A 190 4.50 18.13 -24.66
CA ARG A 190 4.93 16.88 -24.05
C ARG A 190 5.03 17.07 -22.54
N VAL A 191 4.82 16.00 -21.78
CA VAL A 191 5.19 15.94 -20.37
C VAL A 191 6.33 14.94 -20.16
N GLU A 192 7.26 15.31 -19.30
CA GLU A 192 8.27 14.42 -18.74
C GLU A 192 7.90 14.13 -17.28
N ALA A 193 7.97 12.86 -16.88
CA ALA A 193 7.86 12.43 -15.48
C ALA A 193 9.26 12.45 -14.85
N LEU A 194 9.38 13.03 -13.66
CA LEU A 194 10.63 13.12 -12.92
C LEU A 194 10.55 12.35 -11.61
N ASN A 195 11.62 11.67 -11.22
CA ASN A 195 11.75 11.05 -9.91
C ASN A 195 12.12 12.06 -8.81
N CYS A 196 12.32 11.58 -7.57
CA CYS A 196 12.71 12.42 -6.42
C CYS A 196 14.08 13.11 -6.59
N GLU A 197 14.93 12.67 -7.51
CA GLU A 197 16.23 13.26 -7.81
C GLU A 197 16.15 14.27 -8.98
N GLY A 198 14.97 14.50 -9.55
CA GLY A 198 14.78 15.35 -10.73
C GLY A 198 15.22 14.69 -12.05
N LYS A 199 15.48 13.38 -12.06
CA LYS A 199 15.81 12.61 -13.27
C LYS A 199 14.54 12.29 -14.05
N VAL A 200 14.61 12.47 -15.37
CA VAL A 200 13.50 12.08 -16.25
C VAL A 200 13.43 10.55 -16.33
N ILE A 201 12.29 10.00 -15.88
CA ILE A 201 12.01 8.55 -15.86
C ILE A 201 10.96 8.13 -16.89
N GLY A 202 10.24 9.09 -17.49
CA GLY A 202 9.25 8.82 -18.53
C GLY A 202 8.98 10.05 -19.38
N LYS A 203 8.63 9.85 -20.65
CA LYS A 203 8.27 10.93 -21.58
C LYS A 203 6.99 10.55 -22.31
N SER A 204 6.00 11.44 -22.32
CA SER A 204 4.80 11.22 -23.10
C SER A 204 5.09 11.32 -24.61
N LYS A 205 4.11 10.85 -25.41
CA LYS A 205 4.03 11.25 -26.82
C LYS A 205 3.98 12.78 -26.92
N VAL A 206 4.46 13.32 -28.04
CA VAL A 206 4.20 14.73 -28.36
C VAL A 206 2.79 14.79 -28.94
N VAL A 207 1.95 15.65 -28.39
CA VAL A 207 0.61 15.93 -28.93
C VAL A 207 0.61 17.30 -29.58
N LYS A 208 -0.17 17.43 -30.66
CA LYS A 208 -0.46 18.70 -31.30
C LYS A 208 -1.82 19.17 -30.80
N TYR A 209 -1.89 20.40 -30.35
CA TYR A 209 -3.08 21.14 -29.96
C TYR A 209 -3.25 22.33 -30.90
#